data_AF-A0A7W9F4L7-F1
#
_entry.id   AF-A0A7W9F4L7-F1
#
_cell.length_a   1.000
_cell.length_b   1.000
_cell.length_c   1.000
_cell.angle_alpha   90.00
_cell.angle_beta   90.00
_cell.angle_gamma   90.00
#
_symmetry.space_group_name_H-M   'P 1'
#
loop_
_entity.id
_entity.type
_entity.pdbx_description
1 polymer ?
#
loop_
_entity_poly.entity_id
_entity_poly.type
_entity_poly.pdbx_seq_one_letter_code
_entity_poly.pdbx_strand_id
1 'polypeptide(L)'
;MTNTLRGLIAEAIVATLLEPDWRWCSADYAAWDFDRGDGLRLEVKQSAVRQSWAQPKTMYRPATFDIAPRTGRYDGDVWLAQERRWADIYVFAHHSVADDTADHRDPAQWTFYVVPTAELPAQKTIGLARVRTLIAGCGFADLHAAVAELASRVLSNQTPLFERSR
;
A
#
# COMPACT_ATOMS: atom_id res chain seq x y z
N MET A 1 1.89 11.05 -16.73
CA MET A 1 2.43 10.77 -15.39
C MET A 1 3.29 9.52 -15.33
N THR A 2 4.55 9.67 -14.87
CA THR A 2 5.51 8.60 -14.52
C THR A 2 5.00 7.70 -13.39
N ASN A 3 5.58 6.50 -13.23
CA ASN A 3 5.21 5.63 -12.11
C ASN A 3 5.61 6.22 -10.75
N THR A 4 6.72 6.97 -10.69
CA THR A 4 7.15 7.68 -9.49
C THR A 4 6.14 8.74 -9.06
N LEU A 5 5.74 9.64 -9.97
CA LEU A 5 4.75 10.67 -9.67
C LEU A 5 3.38 10.07 -9.31
N ARG A 6 3.01 8.96 -9.94
CA ARG A 6 1.77 8.25 -9.61
C ARG A 6 1.82 7.59 -8.22
N GLY A 7 2.99 7.08 -7.81
CA GLY A 7 3.22 6.60 -6.45
C GLY A 7 2.97 7.70 -5.43
N LEU A 8 3.63 8.84 -5.62
CA LEU A 8 3.48 10.01 -4.74
C LEU A 8 2.04 10.51 -4.67
N ILE A 9 1.30 10.54 -5.79
CA ILE A 9 -0.12 10.93 -5.76
C ILE A 9 -0.98 9.91 -5.01
N ALA A 10 -0.75 8.61 -5.20
CA ALA A 10 -1.48 7.59 -4.45
C ALA A 10 -1.21 7.69 -2.95
N GLU A 11 0.05 7.89 -2.56
CA GLU A 11 0.44 8.15 -1.16
C GLU A 11 -0.23 9.42 -0.62
N ALA A 12 -0.18 10.54 -1.35
CA ALA A 12 -0.81 11.79 -0.94
C ALA A 12 -2.33 11.62 -0.73
N ILE A 13 -3.01 10.91 -1.62
CA ILE A 13 -4.44 10.58 -1.49
C ILE A 13 -4.68 9.79 -0.19
N VAL A 14 -3.87 8.77 0.09
CA VAL A 14 -3.97 7.99 1.33
C VAL A 14 -3.70 8.88 2.56
N ALA A 15 -2.70 9.76 2.50
CA ALA A 15 -2.35 10.67 3.58
C ALA A 15 -3.53 11.59 3.98
N THR A 16 -4.31 12.08 3.00
CA THR A 16 -5.49 12.93 3.28
C THR A 16 -6.55 12.27 4.15
N LEU A 17 -6.55 10.93 4.24
CA LEU A 17 -7.50 10.18 5.05
C LEU A 17 -6.89 9.65 6.35
N LEU A 18 -5.58 9.39 6.37
CA LEU A 18 -4.94 8.72 7.50
C LEU A 18 -4.23 9.66 8.46
N GLU A 19 -3.87 10.88 8.02
CA GLU A 19 -3.33 11.89 8.93
C GLU A 19 -4.42 12.44 9.88
N PRO A 20 -4.07 12.78 11.13
CA PRO A 20 -2.73 12.74 11.73
C PRO A 20 -2.37 11.39 12.38
N ASP A 21 -3.30 10.44 12.44
CA ASP A 21 -3.10 9.17 13.13
C ASP A 21 -1.95 8.36 12.52
N TRP A 22 -1.81 8.40 11.19
CA TRP A 22 -0.65 7.89 10.47
C TRP A 22 0.15 9.06 9.91
N ARG A 23 1.42 9.15 10.27
CA ARG A 23 2.34 10.16 9.73
C ARG A 23 2.90 9.69 8.40
N TRP A 24 2.80 10.53 7.38
CA TRP A 24 3.46 10.29 6.09
C TRP A 24 4.97 10.51 6.22
N CYS A 25 5.77 9.45 6.03
CA CYS A 25 7.22 9.45 6.20
C CYS A 25 7.99 8.90 4.97
N SER A 26 7.32 8.82 3.81
CA SER A 26 7.90 8.34 2.56
C SER A 26 9.11 9.18 2.13
N ALA A 27 10.13 8.50 1.60
CA ALA A 27 11.35 9.08 1.06
C ALA A 27 12.03 8.05 0.13
N ASP A 28 13.01 8.47 -0.67
CA ASP A 28 13.67 7.64 -1.71
C ASP A 28 14.23 6.30 -1.19
N TYR A 29 14.47 6.16 0.12
CA TYR A 29 14.95 4.92 0.77
C TYR A 29 14.11 4.48 1.97
N ALA A 30 12.96 5.11 2.23
CA ALA A 30 12.10 4.78 3.36
C ALA A 30 11.56 3.36 3.20
N ALA A 31 11.63 2.56 4.27
CA ALA A 31 11.25 1.14 4.27
C ALA A 31 9.72 0.89 4.22
N TRP A 32 8.94 1.95 4.41
CA TRP A 32 7.48 2.06 4.38
C TRP A 32 7.12 3.53 4.14
N ASP A 33 5.85 3.80 3.83
CA ASP A 33 5.39 5.14 3.47
C ASP A 33 4.76 5.88 4.66
N PHE A 34 4.15 5.14 5.61
CA PHE A 34 3.51 5.70 6.79
C PHE A 34 3.91 4.97 8.07
N ASP A 35 4.07 5.72 9.17
CA ASP A 35 4.17 5.17 10.52
C ASP A 35 3.06 5.70 11.42
N ARG A 36 2.74 4.94 12.46
CA ARG A 36 1.76 5.31 13.48
C ARG A 36 2.40 5.24 14.87
N GLY A 37 1.89 6.03 15.81
CA GLY A 37 2.44 6.16 17.16
C GLY A 37 2.52 4.86 17.98
N ASP A 38 1.83 3.80 17.57
CA ASP A 38 1.86 2.46 18.17
C ASP A 38 2.85 1.49 17.48
N GLY A 39 3.67 1.99 16.55
CA GLY A 39 4.73 1.23 15.88
C GLY A 39 4.29 0.46 14.63
N LEU A 40 3.02 0.60 14.20
CA LEU A 40 2.60 0.06 12.92
C LEU A 40 3.20 0.84 11.75
N ARG A 41 3.49 0.09 10.69
CA ARG A 41 4.06 0.60 9.43
C ARG A 41 3.18 0.22 8.26
N LEU A 42 2.98 1.14 7.33
CA LEU A 42 2.12 0.94 6.16
C LEU A 42 2.85 1.34 4.87
N GLU A 43 2.73 0.50 3.85
CA GLU A 43 3.27 0.74 2.49
C GLU A 43 2.11 0.83 1.49
N VAL A 44 2.15 1.84 0.63
CA VAL A 44 1.24 2.07 -0.48
C VAL A 44 1.88 1.55 -1.77
N LYS A 45 1.14 0.72 -2.51
CA LYS A 45 1.55 0.26 -3.83
C LYS A 45 0.48 0.58 -4.85
N GLN A 46 0.85 1.19 -5.96
CA GLN A 46 -0.10 1.56 -7.01
C GLN A 46 0.02 0.71 -8.28
N SER A 47 -1.09 0.62 -9.02
CA SER A 47 -1.10 0.14 -10.39
C SER A 47 -2.24 0.80 -11.18
N ALA A 48 -1.92 1.38 -12.34
CA ALA A 48 -2.90 2.05 -13.20
C ALA A 48 -2.97 1.41 -14.59
N VAL A 49 -4.19 1.25 -15.11
CA VAL A 49 -4.42 0.66 -16.45
C VAL A 49 -3.86 1.56 -17.55
N ARG A 50 -4.05 2.88 -17.44
CA ARG A 50 -3.55 3.85 -18.43
C ARG A 50 -2.17 4.39 -18.04
N GLN A 51 -1.21 4.20 -18.94
CA GLN A 51 0.11 4.84 -18.83
C GLN A 51 0.25 5.92 -19.90
N SER A 52 0.69 7.11 -19.50
CA SER A 52 0.76 8.31 -20.36
C SER A 52 1.77 8.22 -21.51
N TRP A 53 2.59 7.17 -21.59
CA TRP A 53 3.53 6.93 -22.69
C TRP A 53 3.05 5.86 -23.68
N ALA A 54 1.88 5.25 -23.47
CA ALA A 54 1.38 4.20 -24.36
C ALA A 54 0.55 4.81 -25.50
N GLN A 55 1.04 4.66 -26.74
CA GLN A 55 0.29 4.84 -27.98
C GLN A 55 -0.97 3.93 -28.02
N PRO A 56 -1.99 4.26 -28.85
CA PRO A 56 -3.34 3.75 -28.62
C PRO A 56 -3.44 2.25 -28.93
N LYS A 57 -4.09 1.51 -28.03
CA LYS A 57 -4.65 0.15 -28.22
C LYS A 57 -3.73 -1.08 -28.12
N THR A 58 -2.54 -1.06 -27.53
CA THR A 58 -1.79 -2.33 -27.37
C THR A 58 -1.49 -2.68 -25.90
N MET A 59 -2.32 -3.62 -25.43
CA MET A 59 -2.25 -4.44 -24.21
C MET A 59 -2.68 -3.73 -22.92
N TYR A 60 -3.94 -3.95 -22.55
CA TYR A 60 -4.38 -3.89 -21.15
C TYR A 60 -3.43 -4.74 -20.32
N ARG A 61 -2.50 -4.10 -19.59
CA ARG A 61 -1.59 -4.85 -18.73
C ARG A 61 -2.36 -5.21 -17.46
N PRO A 62 -2.35 -6.50 -17.05
CA PRO A 62 -2.96 -6.87 -15.80
C PRO A 62 -2.28 -6.10 -14.66
N ALA A 63 -3.09 -5.42 -13.85
CA ALA A 63 -2.60 -4.65 -12.72
C ALA A 63 -1.79 -5.55 -11.79
N THR A 64 -0.56 -5.15 -11.53
CA THR A 64 0.44 -5.89 -10.75
C THR A 64 1.16 -4.91 -9.85
N PHE A 65 1.45 -5.36 -8.62
CA PHE A 65 2.11 -4.59 -7.58
C PHE A 65 3.43 -5.25 -7.20
N ASP A 66 4.47 -4.45 -6.97
CA ASP A 66 5.71 -4.92 -6.36
C ASP A 66 5.48 -5.15 -4.86
N ILE A 67 5.89 -6.31 -4.37
CA ILE A 67 5.86 -6.71 -2.95
C ILE A 67 7.16 -7.42 -2.58
N ALA A 68 8.26 -7.12 -3.26
CA ALA A 68 9.53 -7.77 -2.99
C ALA A 68 9.97 -7.46 -1.55
N PRO A 69 10.45 -8.46 -0.78
CA PRO A 69 11.14 -8.16 0.46
C PRO A 69 12.36 -7.29 0.14
N ARG A 70 12.64 -6.33 1.02
CA ARG A 70 13.84 -5.50 0.93
C ARG A 70 14.96 -6.25 1.63
N THR A 71 16.17 -6.22 1.08
CA THR A 71 17.36 -6.88 1.67
C THR A 71 17.85 -6.23 2.98
N GLY A 72 17.33 -5.03 3.28
CA GLY A 72 17.58 -4.31 4.50
C GLY A 72 16.90 -2.94 4.50
N ARG A 73 17.23 -2.14 5.51
CA ARG A 73 16.85 -0.72 5.60
C ARG A 73 17.96 0.07 6.29
N TYR A 74 17.94 1.39 6.11
CA TYR A 74 18.72 2.28 6.96
C TYR A 74 17.99 2.57 8.27
N ASP A 75 18.77 2.69 9.34
CA ASP A 75 18.36 3.19 10.65
C ASP A 75 19.35 4.29 11.06
N GLY A 76 18.96 5.55 10.82
CA GLY A 76 19.91 6.65 10.72
C GLY A 76 20.97 6.35 9.65
N ASP A 77 22.25 6.35 10.04
CA ASP A 77 23.38 6.09 9.15
C ASP A 77 23.77 4.59 9.08
N VAL A 78 23.05 3.71 9.79
CA VAL A 78 23.40 2.28 9.89
C VAL A 78 22.55 1.45 8.92
N TRP A 79 23.20 0.61 8.12
CA TRP A 79 22.52 -0.38 7.28
C TRP A 79 22.17 -1.64 8.09
N LEU A 80 20.88 -1.95 8.19
CA LEU A 80 20.35 -3.17 8.80
C LEU A 80 20.04 -4.20 7.70
N ALA A 81 20.97 -5.15 7.49
CA ALA A 81 20.83 -6.22 6.50
C ALA A 81 19.88 -7.32 6.99
N GLN A 82 18.58 -7.16 6.73
CA GLN A 82 17.55 -8.17 7.00
C GLN A 82 16.56 -8.23 5.84
N GLU A 83 16.48 -9.38 5.19
CA GLU A 83 15.52 -9.60 4.10
C GLU A 83 14.10 -9.78 4.66
N ARG A 84 13.25 -8.77 4.51
CA ARG A 84 11.84 -8.83 4.88
C ARG A 84 11.01 -7.74 4.21
N ARG A 85 9.69 -7.85 4.35
CA ARG A 85 8.77 -6.72 4.22
C ARG A 85 8.73 -5.97 5.54
N TRP A 86 9.01 -4.67 5.51
CA TRP A 86 9.15 -3.86 6.73
C TRP A 86 7.83 -3.24 7.18
N ALA A 87 6.89 -3.02 6.25
CA ALA A 87 5.53 -2.64 6.57
C ALA A 87 4.75 -3.80 7.19
N ASP A 88 3.83 -3.47 8.10
CA ASP A 88 2.86 -4.38 8.71
C ASP A 88 1.58 -4.47 7.86
N ILE A 89 1.24 -3.39 7.14
CA ILE A 89 0.05 -3.25 6.30
C ILE A 89 0.46 -2.79 4.90
N TYR A 90 -0.20 -3.33 3.88
CA TYR A 90 -0.12 -2.85 2.51
C TYR A 90 -1.47 -2.26 2.07
N VAL A 91 -1.42 -1.07 1.46
CA VAL A 91 -2.56 -0.47 0.74
C VAL A 91 -2.26 -0.54 -0.75
N PHE A 92 -2.94 -1.45 -1.45
CA PHE A 92 -2.86 -1.52 -2.91
C PHE A 92 -3.88 -0.56 -3.53
N ALA A 93 -3.41 0.49 -4.20
CA ALA A 93 -4.23 1.47 -4.90
C ALA A 93 -4.30 1.12 -6.40
N HIS A 94 -5.48 0.76 -6.89
CA HIS A 94 -5.70 0.47 -8.30
C HIS A 94 -6.51 1.58 -8.97
N HIS A 95 -5.95 2.16 -10.03
CA HIS A 95 -6.66 3.09 -10.91
C HIS A 95 -7.09 2.35 -12.18
N SER A 96 -8.40 2.13 -12.32
CA SER A 96 -8.97 1.26 -13.36
C SER A 96 -9.41 2.00 -14.62
N VAL A 97 -9.52 3.33 -14.57
CA VAL A 97 -10.02 4.14 -15.69
C VAL A 97 -9.01 4.15 -16.82
N ALA A 98 -9.44 3.68 -17.99
CA ALA A 98 -8.57 3.44 -19.15
C ALA A 98 -8.81 4.43 -20.31
N ASP A 99 -9.93 5.14 -20.30
CA ASP A 99 -10.30 6.11 -21.33
C ASP A 99 -9.79 7.52 -21.01
N ASP A 100 -10.17 8.50 -21.83
CA ASP A 100 -9.68 9.89 -21.74
C ASP A 100 -10.19 10.65 -20.51
N THR A 101 -11.07 10.05 -19.71
CA THR A 101 -11.54 10.60 -18.43
C THR A 101 -10.63 10.24 -17.25
N ALA A 102 -9.58 9.43 -17.49
CA ALA A 102 -8.61 9.04 -16.48
C ALA A 102 -7.90 10.25 -15.87
N ASP A 103 -8.21 10.55 -14.60
CA ASP A 103 -7.50 11.51 -13.77
C ASP A 103 -6.99 10.79 -12.52
N HIS A 104 -5.68 10.58 -12.45
CA HIS A 104 -5.05 9.93 -11.30
C HIS A 104 -5.09 10.79 -10.02
N ARG A 105 -5.41 12.09 -10.14
CA ARG A 105 -5.55 12.99 -8.99
C ARG A 105 -6.93 12.88 -8.34
N ASP A 106 -7.91 12.32 -9.05
CA ASP A 106 -9.27 12.15 -8.57
C ASP A 106 -9.34 10.90 -7.68
N PRO A 107 -9.51 11.05 -6.35
CA PRO A 107 -9.57 9.91 -5.43
C PRO A 107 -10.72 8.94 -5.74
N ALA A 108 -11.81 9.42 -6.35
CA ALA A 108 -12.97 8.59 -6.69
C ALA A 108 -12.67 7.57 -7.79
N GLN A 109 -11.58 7.76 -8.56
CA GLN A 109 -11.16 6.82 -9.62
C GLN A 109 -10.24 5.71 -9.10
N TRP A 110 -9.94 5.68 -7.80
CA TRP A 110 -9.11 4.66 -7.17
C TRP A 110 -9.94 3.64 -6.39
N THR A 111 -9.57 2.38 -6.52
CA THR A 111 -10.01 1.29 -5.64
C THR A 111 -8.85 0.85 -4.77
N PHE A 112 -9.08 0.74 -3.47
CA PHE A 112 -8.05 0.39 -2.50
C PHE A 112 -8.27 -1.02 -1.93
N TYR A 113 -7.19 -1.73 -1.66
CA TYR A 113 -7.21 -3.05 -1.02
C TYR A 113 -6.23 -3.03 0.13
N VAL A 114 -6.72 -3.23 1.35
CA VAL A 114 -5.92 -3.17 2.59
C VAL A 114 -5.63 -4.60 3.04
N VAL A 115 -4.35 -4.99 3.05
CA VAL A 115 -3.92 -6.38 3.30
C VAL A 115 -2.79 -6.39 4.34
N PRO A 116 -2.84 -7.27 5.36
CA PRO A 116 -1.73 -7.40 6.29
C PRO A 116 -0.56 -8.13 5.63
N THR A 117 0.67 -7.72 5.94
CA THR A 117 1.89 -8.32 5.39
C THR A 117 1.96 -9.84 5.59
N ALA A 118 1.40 -10.34 6.70
CA ALA A 118 1.35 -11.77 7.03
C ALA A 118 0.51 -12.61 6.06
N GLU A 119 -0.45 -12.00 5.34
CA GLU A 119 -1.31 -12.69 4.37
C GLU A 119 -0.75 -12.62 2.94
N LEU A 120 0.34 -11.86 2.72
CA LEU A 120 0.95 -11.73 1.40
C LEU A 120 1.80 -12.96 1.04
N PRO A 121 1.69 -13.50 -0.19
CA PRO A 121 2.47 -14.65 -0.63
C PRO A 121 3.98 -14.36 -0.66
N ALA A 122 4.81 -15.40 -0.52
CA ALA A 122 6.27 -15.31 -0.60
C ALA A 122 6.76 -15.16 -2.06
N GLN A 123 6.60 -13.97 -2.64
CA GLN A 123 6.95 -13.64 -4.01
C GLN A 123 7.28 -12.14 -4.15
N LYS A 124 7.84 -11.74 -5.30
CA LYS A 124 8.27 -10.35 -5.55
C LYS A 124 7.16 -9.44 -6.07
N THR A 125 6.11 -10.01 -6.66
CA THR A 125 5.00 -9.24 -7.24
C THR A 125 3.68 -9.92 -6.97
N ILE A 126 2.58 -9.19 -6.87
CA ILE A 126 1.22 -9.75 -6.76
C ILE A 126 0.30 -9.09 -7.78
N GLY A 127 -0.46 -9.90 -8.52
CA GLY A 127 -1.47 -9.40 -9.46
C GLY A 127 -2.77 -9.02 -8.74
N LEU A 128 -3.49 -8.04 -9.27
CA LEU A 128 -4.78 -7.58 -8.74
C LEU A 128 -5.80 -8.71 -8.58
N ALA A 129 -5.82 -9.67 -9.51
CA ALA A 129 -6.69 -10.84 -9.40
C ALA A 129 -6.43 -11.63 -8.11
N ARG A 130 -5.16 -11.79 -7.71
CA ARG A 130 -4.81 -12.44 -6.45
C ARG A 130 -5.16 -11.57 -5.24
N VAL A 131 -4.90 -10.26 -5.30
CA VAL A 131 -5.29 -9.32 -4.23
C VAL A 131 -6.80 -9.42 -3.93
N ARG A 132 -7.63 -9.48 -4.97
CA ARG A 132 -9.09 -9.63 -4.86
C ARG A 132 -9.55 -10.94 -4.22
N THR A 133 -8.70 -11.97 -4.18
CA THR A 133 -8.99 -13.22 -3.44
C THR A 133 -8.64 -13.14 -1.96
N LEU A 134 -7.83 -12.15 -1.56
CA LEU A 134 -7.47 -11.91 -0.16
C LEU A 134 -8.47 -10.98 0.51
N ILE A 135 -8.91 -9.94 -0.20
CA ILE A 135 -9.79 -8.92 0.36
C ILE A 135 -10.66 -8.27 -0.72
N ALA A 136 -11.85 -7.81 -0.33
CA ALA A 136 -12.67 -6.93 -1.15
C ALA A 136 -12.02 -5.54 -1.28
N GLY A 137 -12.20 -4.91 -2.44
CA GLY A 137 -11.77 -3.53 -2.64
C GLY A 137 -12.75 -2.55 -2.00
N CYS A 138 -12.23 -1.40 -1.56
CA CYS A 138 -13.01 -0.29 -1.00
C CYS A 138 -12.74 1.00 -1.79
N GLY A 139 -13.70 1.92 -1.75
CA GLY A 139 -13.55 3.25 -2.34
C GLY A 139 -12.80 4.19 -1.39
N PHE A 140 -12.49 5.39 -1.88
CA PHE A 140 -11.83 6.44 -1.07
C PHE A 140 -12.55 6.71 0.26
N ALA A 141 -13.88 6.83 0.24
CA ALA A 141 -14.66 7.14 1.44
C ALA A 141 -14.56 6.07 2.55
N ASP A 142 -14.28 4.81 2.20
CA ASP A 142 -14.25 3.68 3.13
C ASP A 142 -12.83 3.31 3.57
N LEU A 143 -11.80 3.88 2.93
CA LEU A 143 -10.42 3.48 3.14
C LEU A 143 -9.95 3.70 4.59
N HIS A 144 -10.32 4.82 5.21
CA HIS A 144 -9.96 5.10 6.60
C HIS A 144 -10.48 4.00 7.55
N ALA A 145 -11.74 3.61 7.40
CA ALA A 145 -12.36 2.57 8.22
C ALA A 145 -11.69 1.20 7.97
N ALA A 146 -11.41 0.85 6.71
CA ALA A 146 -10.74 -0.39 6.35
C ALA A 146 -9.32 -0.49 6.95
N VAL A 147 -8.55 0.60 6.93
CA VAL A 147 -7.22 0.67 7.56
C VAL A 147 -7.34 0.55 9.08
N ALA A 148 -8.29 1.25 9.71
CA ALA A 148 -8.48 1.22 11.16
C ALA A 148 -8.88 -0.19 11.67
N GLU A 149 -9.78 -0.87 10.97
CA GLU A 149 -10.19 -2.24 11.30
C GLU A 149 -9.00 -3.21 11.22
N LEU A 150 -8.26 -3.17 10.10
CA LEU A 150 -7.12 -4.06 9.93
C LEU A 150 -6.02 -3.76 10.94
N ALA A 151 -5.72 -2.48 11.20
CA ALA A 151 -4.70 -2.09 12.16
C ALA A 151 -4.99 -2.63 13.56
N SER A 152 -6.26 -2.60 13.99
CA SER A 152 -6.71 -3.18 15.25
C SER A 152 -6.50 -4.70 15.31
N ARG A 153 -6.76 -5.41 14.20
CA ARG A 153 -6.50 -6.85 14.07
C ARG A 153 -5.00 -7.18 14.11
N VAL A 154 -4.17 -6.40 13.41
CA VAL A 154 -2.71 -6.60 13.36
C VAL A 154 -2.10 -6.44 14.76
N LEU A 155 -2.45 -5.38 15.48
CA LEU A 155 -1.97 -5.16 16.85
C LEU A 155 -2.37 -6.29 17.79
N SER A 156 -3.63 -6.74 17.72
CA SER A 156 -4.16 -7.82 18.56
C SER A 156 -3.40 -9.14 18.36
N ASN A 157 -2.78 -9.34 17.20
CA ASN A 157 -1.96 -10.51 16.86
C ASN A 157 -0.47 -10.33 17.19
N GLN A 158 -0.02 -9.08 17.44
CA GLN A 158 1.35 -8.77 17.84
C GLN A 158 1.53 -8.74 19.37
N THR A 159 0.46 -8.59 20.16
CA THR A 159 0.52 -8.67 21.62
C THR A 159 0.82 -10.10 22.08
N PRO A 160 1.91 -10.35 22.85
CA PRO A 160 2.18 -11.67 23.42
C PRO A 160 1.02 -12.17 24.28
N LEU A 161 0.75 -13.48 24.28
CA LEU A 161 -0.34 -14.13 25.02
C LEU A 161 -0.30 -13.95 26.55
N PHE A 162 0.67 -13.23 27.12
CA PHE A 162 0.89 -13.13 28.57
C PHE A 162 0.03 -12.07 29.29
N GLU A 163 -0.78 -11.27 28.57
CA GLU A 163 -1.60 -10.20 29.19
C GLU A 163 -3.13 -10.43 29.13
N ARG A 164 -3.62 -11.57 28.59
CA ARG A 164 -5.08 -11.84 28.50
C ARG A 164 -5.71 -12.43 29.76
N SER A 165 -5.06 -12.30 30.91
CA SER A 165 -5.60 -12.74 32.20
C SER A 165 -5.19 -11.79 33.32
N ARG A 166 -5.96 -10.70 33.49
CA ARG A 166 -6.26 -10.08 34.78
C ARG A 166 -7.66 -9.50 34.74
#